data_AF-A0A6G4XFI7-F1
#
_entry.id   AF-A0A6G4XFI7-F1
#
_cell.length_a   1.000
_cell.length_b   1.000
_cell.length_c   1.000
_cell.angle_alpha   90.00
_cell.angle_beta   90.00
_cell.angle_gamma   90.00
#
_symmetry.space_group_name_H-M   'P 1'
#
loop_
_entity.id
_entity.type
_entity.pdbx_description
1 polymer ?
#
loop_
_entity_poly.entity_id
_entity_poly.type
_entity_poly.pdbx_seq_one_letter_code
_entity_poly.pdbx_strand_id
1 'polypeptide(L)'
;MDEDQRSAAWAIYRALHHLASGAILAMPLDTMVTRDRMVAGDLDHALSILNQVGPTAAEIAPELVERVRRQLAGWETAGPDRLPELLNVLEDLSKLTGVSLPLPLPPGLS
;
A
#
# COMPACT_ATOMS: atom_id res chain seq x y z
N MET A 1 -11.60 -3.53 -19.23
CA MET A 1 -11.03 -2.57 -18.26
C MET A 1 -10.55 -1.39 -19.06
N ASP A 2 -11.09 -0.22 -18.74
CA ASP A 2 -10.68 1.05 -19.32
C ASP A 2 -9.23 1.38 -18.94
N GLU A 3 -8.53 2.15 -19.77
CA GLU A 3 -7.17 2.62 -19.50
C GLU A 3 -7.12 3.47 -18.22
N ASP A 4 -8.16 4.27 -17.98
CA ASP A 4 -8.29 5.10 -16.78
C ASP A 4 -8.45 4.25 -15.51
N GLN A 5 -9.23 3.17 -15.60
CA GLN A 5 -9.46 2.25 -14.49
C GLN A 5 -8.19 1.44 -14.16
N ARG A 6 -7.45 1.00 -15.18
CA ARG A 6 -6.13 0.35 -14.99
C ARG A 6 -5.13 1.32 -14.36
N SER A 7 -5.12 2.57 -14.83
CA SER A 7 -4.24 3.62 -14.31
C SER A 7 -4.55 3.96 -12.85
N ALA A 8 -5.83 4.01 -12.48
CA ALA A 8 -6.28 4.20 -11.10
C ALA A 8 -5.85 3.03 -10.19
N ALA A 9 -6.08 1.78 -10.61
CA ALA A 9 -5.63 0.60 -9.87
C ALA A 9 -4.10 0.58 -9.70
N TRP A 10 -3.36 0.96 -10.74
CA TRP A 10 -1.90 1.07 -10.70
C TRP A 10 -1.40 2.17 -9.75
N ALA A 11 -2.08 3.32 -9.72
CA ALA A 11 -1.75 4.39 -8.78
C ALA A 11 -1.92 3.93 -7.32
N ILE A 12 -3.04 3.27 -7.00
CA ILE A 12 -3.27 2.67 -5.67
C ILE A 12 -2.19 1.63 -5.36
N TYR A 13 -1.90 0.73 -6.30
CA TYR A 13 -0.86 -0.29 -6.13
C TYR A 13 0.49 0.31 -5.75
N ARG A 14 0.96 1.33 -6.49
CA ARG A 14 2.24 1.99 -6.19
C ARG A 14 2.27 2.64 -4.81
N ALA A 15 1.19 3.31 -4.42
CA ALA A 15 1.14 3.97 -3.13
C ALA A 15 1.21 2.96 -1.97
N LEU A 16 0.49 1.84 -2.08
CA LEU A 16 0.56 0.76 -1.10
C LEU A 16 1.92 0.04 -1.11
N HIS A 17 2.55 -0.08 -2.28
CA HIS A 17 3.88 -0.69 -2.41
C HIS A 17 4.93 0.18 -1.72
N HIS A 18 4.84 1.50 -1.85
CA HIS A 18 5.68 2.44 -1.12
C HIS A 18 5.48 2.31 0.39
N LEU A 19 4.22 2.29 0.87
CA LEU A 19 3.91 2.07 2.28
C LEU A 19 4.49 0.76 2.82
N ALA A 20 4.31 -0.35 2.08
CA ALA A 20 4.86 -1.65 2.45
C ALA A 20 6.39 -1.62 2.50
N SER A 21 7.02 -1.00 1.50
CA SER A 21 8.47 -0.87 1.40
C SER A 21 9.04 -0.02 2.54
N GLY A 22 8.41 1.12 2.85
CA GLY A 22 8.77 1.99 3.96
C GLY A 22 8.68 1.25 5.29
N ALA A 23 7.60 0.48 5.49
CA ALA A 23 7.44 -0.34 6.68
C ALA A 23 8.52 -1.43 6.83
N ILE A 24 8.86 -2.13 5.74
CA ILE A 24 9.92 -3.15 5.72
C ILE A 24 11.28 -2.53 6.06
N LEU A 25 11.61 -1.41 5.42
CA LEU A 25 12.88 -0.71 5.63
C LEU A 25 12.97 -0.06 7.02
N ALA A 26 11.83 0.22 7.65
CA ALA A 26 11.77 0.79 9.00
C ALA A 26 11.75 -0.26 10.13
N MET A 27 11.55 -1.55 9.83
CA MET A 27 11.68 -2.65 10.81
C MET A 27 13.04 -2.70 11.54
N PRO A 28 14.21 -2.53 10.89
CA PRO A 28 15.51 -2.55 11.57
C PRO A 28 15.86 -1.26 12.31
N LEU A 29 15.07 -0.19 12.18
CA LEU A 29 15.41 1.10 12.78
C LEU A 29 15.12 1.07 14.29
N ASP A 30 16.16 1.22 15.10
CA ASP A 30 16.12 1.19 16.57
C ASP A 30 15.33 2.34 17.21
N THR A 31 15.09 3.43 16.48
CA THR A 31 14.38 4.60 17.01
C THR A 31 12.96 4.69 16.46
N MET A 32 11.97 4.51 17.34
CA MET A 32 10.53 4.67 17.04
C MET A 32 10.21 5.94 16.24
N VAL A 33 10.88 7.07 16.52
CA VAL A 33 10.62 8.36 15.87
C VAL A 33 10.88 8.35 14.35
N THR A 34 11.93 7.65 13.91
CA THR A 34 12.29 7.56 12.48
C THR A 34 11.34 6.60 11.76
N ARG A 35 10.96 5.50 12.44
CA ARG A 35 9.96 4.55 11.96
C ARG A 35 8.60 5.23 11.77
N ASP A 36 8.13 5.96 12.77
CA ASP A 36 6.83 6.64 12.72
C ASP A 36 6.78 7.73 11.65
N ARG A 37 7.84 8.53 11.47
CA ARG A 37 7.85 9.58 10.43
C ARG A 37 7.88 9.04 9.02
N MET A 38 8.68 8.00 8.74
CA MET A 38 8.74 7.41 7.41
C MET A 38 7.41 6.78 7.03
N VAL A 39 6.83 6.01 7.95
CA VAL A 39 5.57 5.29 7.72
C VAL A 39 4.36 6.23 7.68
N ALA A 40 4.36 7.32 8.47
CA ALA A 40 3.27 8.31 8.44
C ALA A 40 3.18 9.06 7.11
N GLY A 41 4.31 9.48 6.54
CA GLY A 41 4.33 10.15 5.23
C GLY A 41 3.83 9.25 4.10
N ASP A 42 4.21 7.97 4.12
CA ASP A 42 3.75 6.99 3.13
C ASP A 42 2.24 6.66 3.31
N LEU A 43 1.76 6.65 4.55
CA LEU A 43 0.33 6.45 4.85
C LEU A 43 -0.52 7.62 4.33
N ASP A 44 -0.12 8.86 4.62
CA ASP A 44 -0.80 10.06 4.13
C ASP A 44 -0.84 10.08 2.59
N HIS A 45 0.27 9.71 1.95
CA HIS A 45 0.33 9.58 0.51
C HIS A 45 -0.64 8.52 -0.03
N ALA A 46 -0.67 7.33 0.58
CA ALA A 46 -1.58 6.26 0.19
C ALA A 46 -3.06 6.65 0.35
N LEU A 47 -3.41 7.34 1.44
CA LEU A 47 -4.76 7.86 1.67
C LEU A 47 -5.15 8.91 0.63
N SER A 48 -4.23 9.83 0.31
CA SER A 48 -4.44 10.86 -0.72
C SER A 48 -4.71 10.23 -2.09
N ILE A 49 -3.89 9.27 -2.51
CA ILE A 49 -4.09 8.54 -3.77
C ILE A 49 -5.42 7.78 -3.77
N LEU A 50 -5.75 7.07 -2.70
CA LEU A 50 -7.03 6.35 -2.60
C LEU A 50 -8.22 7.31 -2.71
N ASN A 51 -8.16 8.50 -2.12
CA ASN A 51 -9.23 9.49 -2.24
C ASN A 51 -9.35 10.06 -3.65
N GLN A 52 -8.23 10.26 -4.35
CA GLN A 52 -8.22 10.83 -5.69
C GLN A 52 -8.72 9.85 -6.75
N VAL A 53 -8.27 8.59 -6.72
CA VAL A 53 -8.53 7.62 -7.80
C VAL A 53 -9.37 6.41 -7.37
N GLY A 54 -9.69 6.30 -6.08
CA GLY A 54 -10.51 5.22 -5.53
C GLY A 54 -11.87 5.06 -6.17
N PRO A 55 -12.64 6.14 -6.45
CA PRO A 55 -13.92 6.03 -7.15
C PRO A 55 -13.79 5.35 -8.52
N THR A 56 -12.78 5.76 -9.31
CA THR A 56 -12.50 5.19 -10.64
C THR A 56 -12.06 3.73 -10.55
N ALA A 57 -11.21 3.38 -9.58
CA ALA A 57 -10.83 1.98 -9.35
C ALA A 57 -12.00 1.12 -8.82
N ALA A 58 -12.95 1.71 -8.09
CA ALA A 58 -14.09 1.01 -7.53
C ALA A 58 -15.12 0.61 -8.59
N GLU A 59 -15.10 1.22 -9.77
CA GLU A 59 -15.95 0.80 -10.90
C GLU A 59 -15.62 -0.61 -11.40
N ILE A 60 -14.36 -1.06 -11.23
CA ILE A 60 -13.91 -2.39 -11.65
C ILE A 60 -13.72 -3.36 -10.50
N ALA A 61 -13.35 -2.87 -9.33
CA ALA A 61 -12.99 -3.71 -8.19
C ALA A 61 -13.43 -3.05 -6.87
N PRO A 62 -14.74 -2.88 -6.63
CA PRO A 62 -15.26 -2.16 -5.46
C PRO A 62 -14.85 -2.83 -4.15
N GLU A 63 -14.88 -4.16 -4.10
CA GLU A 63 -14.48 -4.92 -2.91
C GLU A 63 -12.98 -4.75 -2.58
N LEU A 64 -12.14 -4.64 -3.61
CA LEU A 64 -10.70 -4.44 -3.45
C LEU A 64 -10.41 -3.04 -2.93
N VAL A 65 -11.06 -2.00 -3.49
CA VAL A 65 -10.93 -0.62 -3.00
C VAL A 65 -11.39 -0.49 -1.55
N GLU A 66 -12.48 -1.15 -1.16
CA GLU A 66 -12.91 -1.16 0.25
C GLU A 66 -11.95 -1.93 1.17
N ARG A 67 -11.32 -3.00 0.68
CA ARG A 67 -10.25 -3.67 1.43
C ARG A 67 -9.06 -2.74 1.61
N VAL A 68 -8.63 -2.02 0.58
CA VAL A 68 -7.54 -1.03 0.67
C VAL A 68 -7.88 0.03 1.73
N ARG A 69 -9.09 0.59 1.68
CA ARG A 69 -9.56 1.59 2.65
C ARG A 69 -9.47 1.08 4.08
N ARG A 70 -9.94 -0.16 4.34
CA ARG A 70 -9.86 -0.79 5.66
C ARG A 70 -8.42 -1.03 6.12
N GLN A 71 -7.51 -1.36 5.20
CA GLN A 71 -6.10 -1.55 5.55
C GLN A 71 -5.43 -0.24 5.95
N LEU A 72 -5.63 0.82 5.16
CA LEU A 72 -5.05 2.13 5.48
C LEU A 72 -5.63 2.71 6.77
N ALA A 73 -6.95 2.64 6.99
CA ALA A 73 -7.57 3.13 8.21
C ALA A 73 -7.05 2.41 9.48
N GLY A 74 -6.77 1.12 9.38
CA GLY A 74 -6.23 0.37 10.50
C GLY A 74 -4.71 0.51 10.68
N TRP A 75 -4.02 1.08 9.71
CA TRP A 75 -2.57 1.29 9.75
C TRP A 75 -2.17 2.32 10.81
N GLU A 76 -3.00 3.32 11.09
CA GLU A 76 -2.77 4.29 12.17
C GLU A 76 -2.69 3.63 13.55
N THR A 77 -3.43 2.53 13.75
CA THR A 77 -3.54 1.86 15.06
C THR A 77 -2.54 0.72 15.22
N ALA A 78 -2.33 -0.07 14.17
CA ALA A 78 -1.51 -1.29 14.24
C ALA A 78 -0.19 -1.19 13.44
N GLY A 79 -0.03 -0.16 12.61
CA GLY A 79 1.21 0.12 11.91
C GLY A 79 1.74 -1.08 11.09
N PRO A 80 3.07 -1.37 11.17
CA PRO A 80 3.70 -2.45 10.42
C PRO A 80 3.15 -3.86 10.69
N ASP A 81 2.41 -4.08 11.79
CA ASP A 81 1.81 -5.39 12.09
C ASP A 81 0.75 -5.79 11.05
N ARG A 82 0.23 -4.83 10.27
CA ARG A 82 -0.71 -5.07 9.16
C ARG A 82 -0.03 -5.37 7.83
N LEU A 83 1.30 -5.44 7.81
CA LEU A 83 2.06 -5.70 6.58
C LEU A 83 1.59 -7.00 5.89
N PRO A 84 1.35 -8.14 6.57
CA PRO A 84 0.87 -9.35 5.90
C PRO A 84 -0.44 -9.13 5.13
N GLU A 85 -1.40 -8.44 5.72
CA GLU A 85 -2.68 -8.13 5.08
C GLU A 85 -2.52 -7.13 3.93
N LEU A 86 -1.62 -6.16 4.07
CA LEU A 86 -1.28 -5.20 3.00
C LEU A 86 -0.64 -5.91 1.80
N LEU A 87 0.25 -6.88 2.05
CA LEU A 87 0.87 -7.69 1.00
C LEU A 87 -0.17 -8.50 0.20
N ASN A 88 -1.18 -9.06 0.87
CA ASN A 88 -2.29 -9.75 0.20
C ASN A 88 -3.09 -8.80 -0.71
N VAL A 89 -3.32 -7.56 -0.27
CA VAL A 89 -3.99 -6.53 -1.09
C VAL A 89 -3.13 -6.12 -2.29
N LEU A 90 -1.81 -6.00 -2.11
CA LEU A 90 -0.87 -5.74 -3.19
C LEU A 90 -0.87 -6.87 -4.23
N GLU A 91 -0.94 -8.12 -3.79
CA GLU A 91 -1.03 -9.27 -4.69
C GLU A 91 -2.31 -9.18 -5.55
N ASP A 92 -3.45 -8.90 -4.94
CA ASP A 92 -4.72 -8.77 -5.66
C ASP A 92 -4.71 -7.59 -6.66
N LEU A 93 -4.13 -6.46 -6.27
CA LEU A 93 -3.93 -5.31 -7.16
C LEU A 93 -2.93 -5.61 -8.30
N SER A 94 -1.92 -6.43 -8.05
CA SER A 94 -0.95 -6.84 -9.08
C SER A 94 -1.61 -7.73 -10.14
N LYS A 95 -2.52 -8.63 -9.73
CA LYS A 95 -3.34 -9.43 -10.64
C LYS A 95 -4.25 -8.55 -11.50
N LEU A 96 -4.81 -7.49 -10.91
CA LEU A 96 -5.69 -6.54 -11.60
C LEU A 96 -4.94 -5.69 -12.64
N THR A 97 -3.73 -5.24 -12.29
CA THR A 97 -2.91 -4.36 -13.14
C THR A 97 -2.05 -5.14 -14.14
N GLY A 98 -1.80 -6.42 -13.89
CA GLY A 98 -0.90 -7.27 -14.66
C GLY A 98 0.58 -6.97 -14.42
N VAL A 99 0.91 -6.18 -13.40
CA VAL A 99 2.28 -5.73 -13.09
C VAL A 99 2.54 -5.92 -11.60
N SER A 100 3.76 -6.33 -11.26
CA SER A 100 4.23 -6.42 -9.88
C SER A 100 5.62 -5.79 -9.74
N LEU A 101 5.81 -5.01 -8.67
CA LEU A 101 7.07 -4.39 -8.28
C LEU A 101 7.77 -5.25 -7.23
N PRO A 102 9.11 -5.38 -7.28
CA PRO A 102 9.87 -6.08 -6.25
C PRO A 102 9.75 -5.34 -4.92
N LEU A 103 9.57 -6.09 -3.83
CA LEU A 103 9.63 -5.55 -2.46
C LEU A 103 11.08 -5.60 -1.95
N PRO A 104 11.51 -4.62 -1.14
CA PRO A 104 12.82 -4.65 -0.52
C PRO A 104 12.94 -5.84 0.45
N LEU A 105 14.11 -6.47 0.49
CA LEU A 105 14.41 -7.46 1.52
C LEU A 105 14.70 -6.74 2.85
N PRO A 106 14.24 -7.27 4.00
CA PRO A 106 14.68 -6.79 5.29
C PRO A 106 16.21 -6.89 5.37
N PRO A 107 16.92 -5.89 5.91
CA PRO A 107 18.36 -6.00 6.09
C PRO A 107 18.67 -7.13 7.08
N GLY A 108 19.54 -8.05 6.66
CA GLY A 108 19.92 -9.25 7.44
C GLY A 108 19.51 -10.59 6.80
N LEU A 109 18.79 -10.58 5.67
CA LEU A 109 18.41 -11.78 4.89
C LEU A 109 19.07 -11.85 3.50
N SER A 110 20.17 -11.12 3.28
CA SER A 110 20.93 -11.09 2.02
C SER A 110 22.16 -11.99 2.04
#